data_AF-A0A679GFS3-F1
#
_entry.id   AF-A0A679GFS3-F1
#
_cell.length_a   1.000
_cell.length_b   1.000
_cell.length_c   1.000
_cell.angle_alpha   90.00
_cell.angle_beta   90.00
_cell.angle_gamma   90.00
#
_symmetry.space_group_name_H-M   'P 1'
#
loop_
_entity.id
_entity.type
_entity.pdbx_description
1 polymer ?
#
loop_
_entity_poly.entity_id
_entity_poly.type
_entity_poly.pdbx_seq_one_letter_code
_entity_poly.pdbx_strand_id
1 'polypeptide(L)'
;MNWLVTYLMHGERRTLLMKSRSTPTLKALAFAIQDLEFPGTPRPSRSSAAMAAWLEEVGITVLNIAPQKKPLLPMRPQSFHLNRA
;
A
#
# COMPACT_ATOMS: atom_id res chain seq x y z
N MET A 1 -2.47 -14.13 -3.01
CA MET A 1 -1.40 -13.71 -2.08
C MET A 1 -1.68 -12.27 -1.68
N ASN A 2 -1.36 -11.90 -0.44
CA ASN A 2 -1.45 -10.50 -0.03
C ASN A 2 -0.09 -9.84 -0.25
N TRP A 3 -0.11 -8.59 -0.69
CA TRP A 3 1.06 -7.77 -0.93
C TRP A 3 0.93 -6.49 -0.13
N LEU A 4 1.96 -6.19 0.65
CA LEU A 4 2.09 -4.94 1.36
C LEU A 4 2.89 -3.98 0.50
N VAL A 5 2.22 -2.92 0.07
CA VAL A 5 2.80 -1.83 -0.71
C VAL A 5 3.03 -0.66 0.24
N THR A 6 4.26 -0.16 0.29
CA THR A 6 4.59 1.06 1.02
C THR A 6 4.91 2.16 0.01
N TYR A 7 4.30 3.32 0.18
CA TYR A 7 4.52 4.47 -0.69
C TYR A 7 4.53 5.76 0.13
N LEU A 8 5.10 6.81 -0.45
CA LEU A 8 4.98 8.18 0.05
C LEU A 8 3.90 8.88 -0.75
N MET A 9 3.07 9.68 -0.09
CA MET A 9 2.15 10.63 -0.71
C MET A 9 2.36 11.98 -0.07
N HIS A 10 2.81 12.97 -0.84
CA HIS A 10 3.18 14.31 -0.33
C HIS A 10 4.13 14.27 0.89
N GLY A 11 5.05 13.30 0.94
CA GLY A 11 6.00 13.11 2.04
C GLY A 11 5.47 12.27 3.21
N GLU A 12 4.18 11.94 3.24
CA GLU A 12 3.62 11.05 4.26
C GLU A 12 3.74 9.58 3.85
N ARG A 13 4.21 8.74 4.77
CA ARG A 13 4.33 7.31 4.55
C ARG A 13 2.98 6.61 4.71
N ARG A 14 2.53 5.98 3.64
CA ARG A 14 1.28 5.21 3.56
C ARG A 14 1.58 3.75 3.26
N THR A 15 0.67 2.87 3.68
CA THR A 15 0.71 1.45 3.38
C THR A 15 -0.62 0.99 2.82
N LEU A 16 -0.55 0.21 1.75
CA LEU A 16 -1.70 -0.39 1.08
C LEU A 16 -1.53 -1.91 1.12
N LEU A 17 -2.59 -2.59 1.57
CA LEU A 17 -2.67 -4.03 1.48
C LEU A 17 -3.52 -4.41 0.27
N MET A 18 -2.93 -5.16 -0.67
CA MET A 18 -3.66 -5.62 -1.85
C MET A 18 -3.55 -7.12 -2.08
N LYS A 19 -4.60 -7.68 -2.69
CA LYS A 19 -4.64 -9.10 -3.06
C LYS A 19 -4.25 -9.26 -4.52
N SER A 20 -3.20 -10.03 -4.79
CA SER A 20 -2.78 -10.37 -6.15
C SER A 20 -2.26 -11.81 -6.23
N ARG A 21 -2.35 -12.41 -7.41
CA ARG A 21 -1.80 -13.76 -7.69
C ARG A 21 -0.28 -13.73 -7.93
N SER A 22 0.23 -12.62 -8.47
CA SER A 22 1.64 -12.37 -8.78
C SER A 22 2.09 -11.04 -8.18
N THR A 23 3.39 -10.71 -8.33
CA THR A 23 3.91 -9.38 -7.99
C THR A 23 3.03 -8.30 -8.65
N PRO A 24 2.51 -7.34 -7.87
CA PRO A 24 1.70 -6.24 -8.40
C PRO A 24 2.44 -5.46 -9.48
N THR A 25 1.78 -5.26 -10.61
CA THR A 25 2.29 -4.40 -11.67
C THR A 25 2.04 -2.93 -11.32
N LEU A 26 2.79 -2.01 -11.93
CA LEU A 26 2.58 -0.57 -11.78
C LEU A 26 1.10 -0.18 -11.97
N LYS A 27 0.43 -0.82 -12.93
CA LYS A 27 -0.99 -0.62 -13.20
C LYS A 27 -1.90 -1.01 -12.04
N ALA A 28 -1.65 -2.17 -11.44
CA ALA A 28 -2.42 -2.62 -10.29
C ALA A 28 -2.19 -1.71 -9.07
N LEU A 29 -0.96 -1.22 -8.90
CA LEU A 29 -0.62 -0.26 -7.85
C LEU A 29 -1.34 1.06 -8.04
N ALA A 30 -1.23 1.67 -9.22
CA ALA A 30 -1.85 2.96 -9.52
C ALA A 30 -3.38 2.92 -9.31
N PHE A 31 -4.06 1.89 -9.82
CA PHE A 31 -5.50 1.74 -9.61
C PHE A 31 -5.88 1.52 -8.15
N ALA A 32 -5.14 0.70 -7.42
CA ALA A 32 -5.47 0.44 -6.02
C ALA A 32 -5.19 1.65 -5.11
N ILE A 33 -4.13 2.41 -5.39
CA ILE A 33 -3.84 3.68 -4.72
C ILE A 33 -4.92 4.71 -5.05
N GLN A 34 -5.34 4.79 -6.30
CA GLN A 34 -6.39 5.71 -6.71
C GLN A 34 -7.74 5.37 -6.06
N ASP A 35 -8.14 4.10 -6.10
CA ASP A 35 -9.39 3.65 -5.49
C ASP A 35 -9.40 3.89 -3.95
N LEU A 36 -8.22 3.89 -3.31
CA LEU A 36 -8.05 4.16 -1.88
C LEU A 36 -8.05 5.66 -1.53
N GLU A 37 -7.20 6.44 -2.19
CA GLU A 37 -6.91 7.83 -1.83
C GLU A 37 -7.82 8.84 -2.56
N PHE A 38 -8.35 8.48 -3.73
CA PHE A 38 -9.18 9.35 -4.58
C PHE A 38 -10.50 8.68 -4.99
N PRO A 39 -11.34 8.26 -4.03
CA PRO A 39 -12.59 7.57 -4.33
C PRO A 39 -13.51 8.46 -5.18
N GLY A 40 -14.04 7.91 -6.27
CA GLY A 40 -14.94 8.63 -7.18
C GLY A 40 -14.27 9.45 -8.28
N THR A 41 -12.94 9.49 -8.34
CA THR A 41 -12.22 10.13 -9.46
C THR A 41 -12.12 9.20 -10.68
N PRO A 42 -12.08 9.74 -11.92
CA PRO A 42 -11.89 8.93 -13.12
C PRO A 42 -10.55 8.20 -13.08
N ARG A 43 -10.55 6.91 -13.43
CA ARG A 43 -9.31 6.14 -13.48
C ARG A 43 -8.31 6.73 -14.47
N PRO A 44 -7.01 6.81 -14.11
CA PRO A 44 -5.98 7.29 -15.03
C PRO A 44 -5.92 6.39 -16.26
N SER A 45 -5.45 6.96 -17.36
CA SER A 45 -5.35 6.27 -18.65
C SER A 45 -4.64 4.92 -18.52
N ARG A 46 -5.03 3.95 -19.36
CA ARG A 46 -4.59 2.55 -19.26
C ARG A 46 -3.12 2.32 -19.65
N SER A 47 -2.41 3.34 -20.16
CA SER A 47 -1.01 3.21 -20.56
C SER A 47 -0.07 3.33 -19.37
N SER A 48 0.99 2.52 -19.36
CA SER A 48 1.97 2.52 -18.26
C SER A 48 2.66 3.87 -18.08
N ALA A 49 2.94 4.58 -19.20
CA ALA A 49 3.54 5.91 -19.16
C ALA A 49 2.63 6.96 -18.52
N ALA A 50 1.32 6.93 -18.82
CA ALA A 50 0.37 7.84 -18.20
C ALA A 50 0.19 7.56 -16.70
N MET A 51 0.30 6.30 -16.27
CA MET A 51 0.24 5.97 -14.85
C MET A 51 1.47 6.40 -14.08
N ALA A 52 2.66 6.30 -14.67
CA ALA A 52 3.87 6.84 -14.07
C ALA A 52 3.77 8.36 -13.90
N ALA A 53 3.37 9.06 -14.96
CA ALA A 53 3.17 10.51 -14.93
C ALA A 53 2.11 10.92 -13.90
N TRP A 54 0.99 10.19 -13.82
CA TRP A 54 -0.05 10.45 -12.82
C TRP A 54 0.47 10.28 -11.39
N LEU A 55 1.22 9.20 -11.10
CA LEU A 55 1.81 9.00 -9.77
C LEU A 55 2.74 10.14 -9.39
N GLU A 56 3.54 10.64 -10.33
CA GLU A 56 4.41 11.81 -10.11
C GLU A 56 3.58 13.09 -9.87
N GLU A 57 2.54 13.32 -10.67
CA GLU A 57 1.64 14.48 -10.57
C GLU A 57 0.93 14.53 -9.20
N VAL A 58 0.46 13.39 -8.71
CA VAL A 58 -0.17 13.29 -7.38
C VAL A 58 0.86 13.18 -6.23
N GLY A 59 2.16 13.26 -6.53
CA GLY A 59 3.22 13.24 -5.52
C GLY A 59 3.37 11.90 -4.82
N ILE A 60 3.15 10.80 -5.53
CA ILE A 60 3.21 9.43 -5.03
C ILE A 60 4.49 8.72 -5.46
N THR A 61 5.26 8.25 -4.48
CA THR A 61 6.49 7.49 -4.71
C THR A 61 6.38 6.11 -4.07
N VAL A 62 6.39 5.05 -4.89
CA VAL A 62 6.37 3.67 -4.38
C VAL A 62 7.75 3.30 -3.83
N LEU A 63 7.81 2.93 -2.55
CA LEU A 63 9.06 2.61 -1.85
C LEU A 63 9.35 1.10 -1.83
N ASN A 64 8.32 0.29 -1.57
CA ASN A 64 8.51 -1.15 -1.39
C ASN A 64 7.24 -1.93 -1.73
N ILE A 65 7.41 -3.09 -2.35
CA ILE A 65 6.35 -4.04 -2.69
C ILE A 65 6.79 -5.42 -2.19
N ALA A 66 6.21 -5.87 -1.09
CA ALA A 66 6.60 -7.14 -0.47
C ALA A 66 5.40 -8.08 -0.30
N PRO A 67 5.55 -9.39 -0.51
CA PRO A 67 4.50 -10.33 -0.18
C PRO A 67 4.30 -10.34 1.34
N GLN A 68 3.06 -10.19 1.78
CA GLN A 68 2.69 -10.30 3.20
C GLN A 68 2.70 -11.79 3.58
N LYS A 69 3.84 -12.27 4.09
CA LYS A 69 4.04 -13.68 4.46
C LYS A 69 3.54 -14.04 5.87
N LYS A 70 3.25 -13.05 6.71
CA LYS A 70 2.69 -13.26 8.07
C LYS A 70 1.34 -12.57 8.19
N PRO A 71 0.28 -13.26 8.67
CA PRO A 71 -0.87 -12.53 9.20
C PRO A 71 -0.34 -11.64 10.33
N LEU A 72 -0.75 -10.38 10.35
CA LEU A 72 -0.54 -9.52 11.51
C LEU A 72 -1.28 -10.21 12.66
N LEU A 73 -0.56 -11.02 13.44
CA LEU A 73 -1.07 -11.49 14.71
C LEU A 73 -1.46 -10.23 15.48
N PRO A 74 -2.69 -10.16 16.05
CA PRO A 74 -3.00 -9.07 16.96
C PRO A 74 -1.90 -9.08 18.02
N MET A 75 -1.17 -7.97 18.13
CA MET A 75 -0.21 -7.79 19.20
C MET A 75 -0.99 -8.02 20.49
N ARG A 76 -0.76 -9.16 21.14
CA ARG A 76 -1.34 -9.42 22.47
C ARG A 76 -0.94 -8.22 23.33
N PRO A 77 -1.85 -7.56 24.04
CA PRO A 77 -1.44 -6.63 25.08
C PRO A 77 -0.51 -7.41 26.00
N GLN A 78 0.72 -6.95 26.16
CA GLN A 78 1.62 -7.50 27.15
C GLN A 78 0.97 -7.24 28.51
N SER A 79 0.30 -8.26 29.06
CA SER A 79 -0.09 -8.28 30.45
C SER A 79 1.21 -8.24 31.26
N PHE A 80 1.59 -7.05 31.72
CA PHE A 80 2.60 -6.90 32.76
C PHE A 80 2.06 -7.57 34.01
N HIS A 81 2.47 -8.82 34.24
CA HIS A 81 2.40 -9.38 35.59
C HIS A 81 3.52 -8.73 36.41
N LEU A 82 3.13 -7.69 37.15
CA LEU A 82 3.90 -7.11 38.23
C LEU A 82 4.02 -8.19 39.34
N ASN A 83 5.07 -9.01 39.28
CA ASN A 83 5.41 -9.86 40.41
C ASN A 83 6.00 -8.97 41.50
N ARG A 84 5.12 -8.64 42.44
CA ARG A 84 5.48 -8.11 43.75
C ARG A 84 5.94 -9.31 44.59
N ALA A 85 7.23 -9.36 44.90
CA ALA A 85 7.80 -10.12 46.00
C ALA A 85 8.96 -9.30 46.57
#